data_AF-A0A235H944-F1
#
_entry.id   AF-A0A235H944-F1
#
_cell.length_a   1.000
_cell.length_b   1.000
_cell.length_c   1.000
_cell.angle_alpha   90.00
_cell.angle_beta   90.00
_cell.angle_gamma   90.00
#
_symmetry.space_group_name_H-M   'P 1'
#
loop_
_entity.id
_entity.type
_entity.pdbx_description
1 polymer ?
#
loop_
_entity_poly.entity_id
_entity_poly.type
_entity_poly.pdbx_seq_one_letter_code
_entity_poly.pdbx_strand_id
1 'polypeptide(L)' 'MNGLPKQTWRCRVAELLNDPVVQAVLRRDRLTHEQVLAQLTPIAEHLRRNTSPERPARRLRHEAF' A
#
# COMPACT_ATOMS: atom_id res chain seq x y z
N MET A 1 -2.68 -23.95 -14.59
CA MET A 1 -2.10 -22.59 -14.72
C MET A 1 -3.05 -21.64 -14.01
N ASN A 2 -2.83 -21.37 -12.71
CA ASN A 2 -3.76 -20.56 -11.92
C ASN A 2 -3.51 -19.09 -12.24
N GLY A 3 -4.28 -18.54 -13.19
CA GLY A 3 -4.28 -17.14 -13.61
C GLY A 3 -4.84 -16.20 -12.54
N LEU A 4 -4.38 -16.32 -11.30
CA LEU A 4 -4.70 -15.38 -10.24
C LEU A 4 -4.01 -14.07 -10.57
N PRO A 5 -4.74 -12.94 -10.63
CA PRO A 5 -4.14 -11.65 -10.92
C PRO A 5 -3.04 -11.39 -9.89
N LYS A 6 -1.87 -10.98 -10.37
CA LYS A 6 -0.72 -10.61 -9.55
C LYS A 6 -1.22 -9.60 -8.50
N GLN A 7 -1.34 -10.02 -7.24
CA GLN A 7 -1.91 -9.17 -6.20
C GLN A 7 -0.99 -7.97 -5.97
N THR A 8 -1.33 -6.85 -6.59
CA THR A 8 -0.66 -5.58 -6.37
C THR A 8 -1.27 -4.90 -5.15
N TRP A 9 -0.53 -3.97 -4.55
CA TRP A 9 -1.08 -3.10 -3.50
C TRP A 9 -2.37 -2.41 -3.95
N ARG A 10 -2.46 -2.07 -5.25
CA ARG A 10 -3.62 -1.42 -5.86
C ARG A 10 -4.86 -2.32 -5.82
N CYS A 11 -4.71 -3.63 -6.06
CA CYS A 11 -5.81 -4.59 -5.96
C CYS A 11 -6.32 -4.70 -4.51
N ARG A 12 -5.42 -4.80 -3.54
CA ARG A 12 -5.79 -4.89 -2.11
C ARG A 12 -6.49 -3.63 -1.61
N VAL A 13 -6.02 -2.46 -2.04
CA VAL A 13 -6.68 -1.18 -1.72
C VAL A 13 -8.05 -1.11 -2.38
N ALA A 14 -8.21 -1.54 -3.62
CA ALA A 14 -9.51 -1.57 -4.29
C ALA A 14 -10.52 -2.47 -3.56
N GLU A 15 -10.09 -3.63 -3.05
CA GLU A 15 -10.94 -4.49 -2.21
C GLU A 15 -11.40 -3.76 -0.94
N LEU A 16 -10.49 -3.08 -0.23
CA LEU A 16 -10.83 -2.29 0.97
C LEU A 16 -11.76 -1.11 0.66
N LEU A 17 -11.59 -0.46 -0.50
CA LEU A 17 -12.47 0.64 -0.91
C LEU A 17 -13.90 0.18 -1.21
N ASN A 18 -14.15 -1.12 -1.38
CA ASN A 18 -15.49 -1.68 -1.51
C ASN A 18 -16.15 -2.01 -0.15
N ASP A 19 -15.43 -1.86 0.96
CA ASP A 19 -15.99 -2.06 2.29
C ASP A 19 -17.10 -1.01 2.60
N PRO A 20 -18.27 -1.41 3.13
CA PRO A 20 -19.37 -0.50 3.42
C PRO A 20 -19.01 0.65 4.37
N VAL A 21 -18.15 0.41 5.36
CA VAL A 21 -17.71 1.42 6.32
C VAL A 21 -16.79 2.42 5.61
N VAL A 22 -15.85 1.93 4.80
CA VAL A 22 -14.97 2.79 4.01
C VAL A 22 -15.78 3.65 3.04
N GLN A 23 -16.76 3.06 2.35
CA GLN A 23 -17.68 3.80 1.48
C GLN A 23 -18.45 4.91 2.21
N ALA A 24 -18.91 4.65 3.44
CA ALA A 24 -19.57 5.67 4.25
C ALA A 24 -18.63 6.83 4.60
N VAL A 25 -17.37 6.52 4.97
CA VAL A 25 -16.34 7.54 5.25
C VAL A 25 -16.02 8.36 4.00
N LEU A 26 -15.82 7.72 2.85
CA LEU A 26 -15.53 8.43 1.60
C LEU A 26 -16.67 9.36 1.18
N ARG A 27 -17.93 8.93 1.34
CA ARG A 27 -19.09 9.78 1.05
C ARG A 27 -19.17 10.98 2.00
N ARG A 28 -18.93 10.77 3.29
CA ARG A 28 -18.91 11.85 4.30
C ARG A 28 -17.87 12.90 3.94
N ASP A 29 -16.70 12.45 3.50
CA ASP A 29 -15.55 13.32 3.23
C ASP A 29 -15.47 13.77 1.76
N ARG A 30 -16.49 13.41 0.93
CA ARG A 30 -16.59 13.70 -0.51
C ARG A 30 -15.38 13.24 -1.33
N LEU A 31 -14.82 12.09 -0.96
CA LEU A 31 -13.68 11.49 -1.62
C LEU A 31 -14.11 10.40 -2.63
N THR A 32 -13.39 10.31 -3.73
CA THR A 32 -13.54 9.23 -4.72
C THR A 32 -12.45 8.18 -4.58
N HIS A 33 -12.70 6.97 -5.09
CA HIS A 33 -11.69 5.91 -5.15
C HIS A 33 -10.43 6.35 -5.89
N GLU A 34 -10.60 7.09 -6.99
CA GLU A 34 -9.48 7.58 -7.80
C GLU A 34 -8.61 8.55 -7.01
N GLN A 35 -9.21 9.45 -6.22
CA GLN A 35 -8.46 10.37 -5.37
C GLN A 35 -7.65 9.63 -4.31
N VAL A 36 -8.23 8.62 -3.65
CA VAL A 36 -7.50 7.79 -2.67
C VAL A 36 -6.34 7.06 -3.34
N LEU A 37 -6.58 6.45 -4.50
CA LEU A 37 -5.55 5.75 -5.26
C LEU A 37 -4.43 6.68 -5.74
N ALA A 38 -4.77 7.89 -6.19
CA ALA A 38 -3.79 8.89 -6.61
C ALA A 38 -2.89 9.31 -5.44
N GLN A 39 -3.44 9.47 -4.23
CA GLN A 39 -2.68 9.81 -3.03
C GLN A 39 -1.76 8.68 -2.56
N LEU A 40 -2.20 7.42 -2.68
CA LEU A 40 -1.41 6.27 -2.24
C LEU A 40 -0.31 5.86 -3.24
N THR A 41 -0.47 6.18 -4.52
CA THR A 41 0.48 5.83 -5.59
C THR A 41 1.92 6.27 -5.27
N PRO A 42 2.22 7.55 -4.97
CA PRO A 42 3.60 7.98 -4.70
C PRO A 42 4.21 7.30 -3.47
N ILE A 43 3.39 7.00 -2.45
CA ILE A 43 3.83 6.28 -1.23
C ILE A 43 4.20 4.85 -1.58
N ALA A 44 3.32 4.15 -2.31
CA ALA A 44 3.57 2.78 -2.73
C ALA A 44 4.80 2.67 -3.63
N GLU A 45 5.02 3.63 -4.54
CA GLU A 45 6.24 3.68 -5.35
C GLU A 45 7.49 3.96 -4.52
N HIS A 46 7.41 4.88 -3.55
CA HIS A 46 8.52 5.16 -2.64
C HIS A 46 8.90 3.92 -1.81
N LEU A 47 7.91 3.22 -1.27
CA LEU A 47 8.13 1.96 -0.54
C LEU A 47 8.70 0.90 -1.48
N ARG A 48 8.17 0.72 -2.70
CA ARG A 48 8.73 -0.24 -3.66
C ARG A 48 10.21 0.03 -3.97
N ARG A 49 10.59 1.30 -4.12
CA ARG A 49 11.98 1.72 -4.38
C ARG A 49 12.89 1.45 -3.18
N ASN A 50 12.39 1.64 -1.96
CA ASN A 50 13.18 1.47 -0.73
C ASN A 50 13.20 0.05 -0.15
N THR A 51 12.20 -0.77 -0.51
CA THR A 51 12.07 -2.19 -0.14
C THR A 51 12.77 -3.10 -1.15
N SER A 52 13.58 -2.54 -2.08
CA SER A 52 14.44 -3.36 -2.93
C SER A 52 15.30 -4.27 -2.03
N PRO A 53 15.34 -5.59 -2.28
CA PRO A 53 15.95 -6.59 -1.38
C PRO A 53 17.48 -6.47 -1.23
N GLU A 54 18.11 -5.49 -1.87
CA GLU A 54 19.55 -5.21 -1.80
C GLU A 54 19.96 -4.17 -0.74
N ARG A 55 19.13 -3.92 0.28
CA ARG A 55 19.63 -3.29 1.50
C ARG A 55 19.98 -4.37 2.51
N PRO A 56 21.26 -4.75 2.68
CA PRO A 56 21.64 -5.60 3.79
C PRO A 56 21.19 -4.88 5.06
N ALA A 57 20.48 -5.62 5.92
CA ALA A 57 20.01 -5.20 7.23
C ALA A 57 21.02 -4.22 7.82
N ARG A 58 20.63 -2.93 7.88
CA ARG A 58 21.43 -1.86 8.45
C ARG A 58 21.73 -2.32 9.87
N ARG A 59 23.00 -2.68 10.08
CA ARG A 59 23.53 -3.32 11.29
C ARG A 59 22.90 -2.66 12.52
N LEU A 60 22.02 -3.38 13.20
CA LEU A 60 21.80 -3.18 14.62
C LEU A 60 23.09 -3.64 15.30
N ARG A 61 24.11 -2.76 15.32
CA ARG A 61 25.18 -2.87 16.31
C ARG A 61 24.56 -2.57 17.66
N HIS A 62 23.95 -3.59 18.24
CA HIS A 62 23.96 -3.76 19.69
C HIS A 62 25.38 -4.22 20.04
N GLU A 63 26.28 -3.28 20.28
CA GLU A 63 27.35 -3.46 21.28
C GLU A 63 26.70 -2.89 22.56
N ALA A 64 26.08 -3.68 23.45
CA ALA A 64 26.64 -4.69 24.34
C ALA A 64 27.77 -4.13 25.22
N PHE A 65 27.37 -3.76 26.45
CA PHE A 65 28.11 -3.61 27.71
C PHE A 65 29.51 -2.97 27.70
#